data_AF-A0A350PAQ9-F1
#
_entry.id   AF-A0A350PAQ9-F1
#
_cell.length_a   1.000
_cell.length_b   1.000
_cell.length_c   1.000
_cell.angle_alpha   90.00
_cell.angle_beta   90.00
_cell.angle_gamma   90.00
#
_symmetry.space_group_name_H-M   'P 1'
#
loop_
_entity.id
_entity.type
_entity.pdbx_description
1 polymer ?
#
loop_
_entity_poly.entity_id
_entity_poly.type
_entity_poly.pdbx_seq_one_letter_code
_entity_poly.pdbx_strand_id
1 'polypeptide(L)'
;MIHNIALFMIGLMLGNALEYGVHKYLFHGLGKKKKSIFSFHLRDHHLVSRANQFVDKRLSKIELIGGPILLLLHLPLLFLAPAIYFGMAAYAIAFFVVHNYQHRHPEFTKKYFPWHWNHHMKNQNKSWGVVLPLMDILTGTLEKDS
;
A
#
# COMPACT_ATOMS: atom_id res chain seq x y z
N MET A 1 1.24 5.24 29.18
CA MET A 1 2.03 4.37 28.26
C MET A 1 1.13 3.48 27.40
N ILE A 2 0.34 2.57 27.99
CA ILE A 2 -0.54 1.64 27.26
C ILE A 2 -1.52 2.35 26.31
N HIS A 3 -2.15 3.45 26.76
CA HIS A 3 -3.05 4.25 25.93
C HIS A 3 -2.41 4.75 24.62
N ASN A 4 -1.20 5.30 24.70
CA ASN A 4 -0.49 5.80 23.51
C ASN A 4 -0.07 4.68 22.57
N ILE A 5 0.28 3.50 23.11
CA ILE A 5 0.56 2.31 22.30
C ILE A 5 -0.72 1.90 21.55
N ALA A 6 -1.87 1.84 22.22
CA ALA A 6 -3.14 1.51 21.57
C ALA A 6 -3.51 2.51 20.47
N LEU A 7 -3.36 3.81 20.73
CA LEU A 7 -3.57 4.86 19.73
C LEU A 7 -2.61 4.75 18.54
N PHE A 8 -1.34 4.43 18.80
CA PHE A 8 -0.37 4.21 17.73
C PHE A 8 -0.75 3.01 16.85
N MET A 9 -1.20 1.90 17.46
CA MET A 9 -1.71 0.75 16.72
C MET A 9 -2.95 1.09 15.88
N ILE A 10 -3.85 1.93 16.40
CA ILE A 10 -4.98 2.48 15.62
C ILE A 10 -4.45 3.29 14.42
N GLY A 11 -3.40 4.09 14.62
CA GLY A 11 -2.74 4.81 13.53
C GLY A 11 -2.21 3.89 12.43
N LEU A 12 -1.59 2.76 12.78
CA LEU A 12 -1.15 1.74 11.81
C LEU A 12 -2.34 1.12 11.05
N MET A 13 -3.43 0.82 11.74
CA MET A 13 -4.64 0.27 11.13
C MET A 13 -5.28 1.28 10.15
N LEU A 14 -5.32 2.56 10.52
CA LEU A 14 -5.77 3.64 9.62
C LEU A 14 -4.84 3.80 8.41
N GLY A 15 -3.53 3.66 8.60
CA GLY A 15 -2.54 3.62 7.52
C GLY A 15 -2.85 2.51 6.51
N ASN A 16 -3.10 1.28 6.97
CA ASN A 16 -3.50 0.17 6.11
C ASN A 16 -4.85 0.43 5.40
N ALA A 17 -5.82 1.05 6.09
CA ALA A 17 -7.09 1.41 5.47
C ALA A 17 -6.95 2.46 4.36
N LEU A 18 -6.07 3.45 4.56
CA LEU A 18 -5.74 4.45 3.54
C LEU A 18 -5.02 3.83 2.34
N GLU A 19 -4.00 3.00 2.58
CA GLU A 19 -3.31 2.24 1.54
C GLU A 19 -4.31 1.42 0.71
N TYR A 20 -5.15 0.62 1.36
CA TYR A 20 -6.19 -0.17 0.71
C TYR A 20 -7.09 0.70 -0.18
N GLY A 21 -7.58 1.83 0.34
CA GLY A 21 -8.46 2.73 -0.39
C GLY A 21 -7.79 3.38 -1.59
N VAL A 22 -6.57 3.89 -1.40
CA VAL A 22 -5.76 4.49 -2.48
C VAL A 22 -5.47 3.45 -3.56
N HIS A 23 -5.03 2.26 -3.17
CA HIS A 23 -4.64 1.23 -4.10
C HIS A 23 -5.85 0.71 -4.91
N LYS A 24 -6.98 0.44 -4.24
CA LYS A 24 -8.20 -0.04 -4.89
C LYS A 24 -8.87 1.03 -5.76
N TYR A 25 -9.10 2.22 -5.23
CA TYR A 25 -9.96 3.21 -5.88
C TYR A 25 -9.19 4.23 -6.73
N LEU A 26 -7.97 4.62 -6.33
CA LEU A 26 -7.16 5.54 -7.13
C LEU A 26 -6.33 4.78 -8.15
N PHE A 27 -5.46 3.87 -7.69
CA PHE A 27 -4.53 3.17 -8.57
C PHE A 27 -5.24 2.18 -9.50
N HIS A 28 -6.10 1.30 -8.98
CA HIS A 28 -6.85 0.33 -9.79
C HIS A 28 -8.22 0.80 -10.26
N GLY A 29 -8.81 1.81 -9.61
CA GLY A 29 -10.04 2.44 -10.05
C GLY A 29 -9.77 3.50 -11.12
N LEU A 30 -9.31 4.68 -10.69
CA LEU A 30 -9.03 5.81 -11.59
C LEU A 30 -7.86 5.53 -12.55
N GLY A 31 -6.88 4.70 -12.17
CA GLY A 31 -5.76 4.34 -13.04
C GLY A 31 -6.16 3.53 -14.27
N LYS A 32 -7.37 2.97 -14.34
CA LYS A 32 -7.92 2.38 -15.58
C LYS A 32 -8.06 3.42 -16.69
N LYS A 33 -8.25 4.70 -16.36
CA LYS A 33 -8.35 5.79 -17.36
C LYS A 33 -6.96 6.20 -17.84
N LYS A 34 -6.71 6.16 -19.17
CA LYS A 34 -5.39 6.43 -19.77
C LYS A 34 -4.78 7.79 -19.39
N LYS A 35 -5.60 8.83 -19.24
CA LYS A 35 -5.14 10.20 -18.89
C LYS A 35 -5.09 10.48 -17.38
N SER A 36 -5.37 9.48 -16.54
CA SER A 36 -5.32 9.65 -15.09
C SER A 36 -3.88 9.74 -14.61
N ILE A 37 -3.61 10.60 -13.62
CA ILE A 37 -2.30 10.64 -12.94
C ILE A 37 -1.97 9.32 -12.25
N PHE A 38 -2.96 8.46 -11.98
CA PHE A 38 -2.79 7.14 -11.38
C PHE A 38 -2.60 6.01 -12.41
N SER A 39 -2.63 6.34 -13.71
CA SER A 39 -2.52 5.35 -14.79
C SER A 39 -1.17 4.62 -14.83
N PHE A 40 -0.12 5.23 -14.26
CA PHE A 40 1.21 4.62 -14.12
C PHE A 40 1.12 3.28 -13.37
N HIS A 41 0.23 3.16 -12.38
CA HIS A 41 0.19 1.97 -11.55
C HIS A 41 -0.11 0.72 -12.38
N LEU A 42 -1.12 0.80 -13.25
CA LEU A 42 -1.49 -0.30 -14.13
C LEU A 42 -0.57 -0.42 -15.35
N ARG A 43 -0.27 0.70 -16.02
CA ARG A 43 0.39 0.70 -17.34
C ARG A 43 1.90 0.66 -17.28
N ASP A 44 2.47 1.03 -16.15
CA ASP A 44 3.89 0.96 -15.94
C ASP A 44 4.17 -0.13 -14.90
N HIS A 45 3.75 0.08 -13.67
CA HIS A 45 4.15 -0.74 -12.54
C HIS A 45 3.69 -2.20 -12.67
N HIS A 46 2.39 -2.45 -12.82
CA HIS A 46 1.87 -3.81 -13.01
C HIS A 46 2.38 -4.49 -14.28
N LEU A 47 2.41 -3.79 -15.42
CA LEU A 47 2.87 -4.37 -16.68
C LEU A 47 4.33 -4.82 -16.60
N VAL A 48 5.22 -3.97 -16.08
CA VAL A 48 6.65 -4.30 -15.93
C VAL A 48 6.86 -5.38 -14.89
N SER A 49 6.22 -5.29 -13.71
CA SER A 49 6.34 -6.31 -12.67
C SER A 49 5.91 -7.68 -13.20
N ARG A 50 4.78 -7.78 -13.90
CA ARG A 50 4.29 -9.07 -14.45
C ARG A 50 5.21 -9.61 -15.54
N ALA A 51 5.71 -8.74 -16.43
CA ALA A 51 6.64 -9.15 -17.48
C ALA A 51 7.98 -9.66 -16.92
N ASN A 52 8.40 -9.16 -15.75
CA ASN A 52 9.70 -9.45 -15.15
C ASN A 52 9.60 -10.26 -13.85
N GLN A 53 8.64 -11.19 -13.76
CA GLN A 53 8.52 -12.10 -12.60
C GLN A 53 8.49 -11.35 -11.26
N PHE A 54 7.59 -10.38 -11.16
CA PHE A 54 7.38 -9.46 -10.03
C PHE A 54 8.37 -8.28 -9.94
N VAL A 55 9.47 -8.28 -10.70
CA VAL A 55 10.51 -7.26 -10.56
C VAL A 55 10.12 -5.92 -11.18
N ASP A 56 10.20 -4.85 -10.38
CA ASP A 56 10.18 -3.46 -10.84
C ASP A 56 11.14 -2.61 -10.00
N LYS A 57 12.16 -2.03 -10.64
CA LYS A 57 13.20 -1.24 -9.97
C LYS A 57 12.91 0.25 -9.96
N ARG A 58 11.81 0.69 -10.55
CA ARG A 58 11.45 2.11 -10.60
C ARG A 58 10.96 2.59 -9.24
N LEU A 59 11.09 3.90 -9.02
CA LEU A 59 10.50 4.58 -7.87
C LEU A 59 9.35 5.44 -8.38
N SER A 60 8.14 5.20 -7.88
CA SER A 60 7.00 6.07 -8.21
C SER A 60 7.10 7.38 -7.44
N LYS A 61 7.21 8.49 -8.19
CA LYS A 61 7.14 9.84 -7.61
C LYS A 61 5.77 10.11 -6.99
N ILE A 62 4.71 9.54 -7.55
CA ILE A 62 3.35 9.70 -7.05
C ILE A 62 3.17 8.99 -5.71
N GLU A 63 3.72 7.79 -5.55
CA GLU A 63 3.70 7.09 -4.26
C GLU A 63 4.55 7.81 -3.22
N LEU A 64 5.74 8.30 -3.61
CA LEU A 64 6.64 9.05 -2.74
C LEU A 64 6.01 10.34 -2.21
N ILE A 65 5.31 11.10 -3.06
CA ILE A 65 4.70 12.39 -2.69
C ILE A 65 3.29 12.21 -2.11
N GLY A 66 2.57 11.16 -2.50
CA GLY A 66 1.21 10.86 -2.06
C GLY A 66 1.12 10.63 -0.55
N GLY A 67 2.08 9.90 0.03
CA GLY A 67 2.16 9.68 1.48
C GLY A 67 2.22 10.99 2.29
N PRO A 68 3.18 11.89 2.02
CA PRO A 68 3.23 13.22 2.62
C PRO A 68 1.95 14.04 2.43
N ILE A 69 1.33 14.04 1.24
CA ILE A 69 0.06 14.75 1.02
C ILE A 69 -1.04 14.18 1.92
N LEU A 70 -1.16 12.85 2.03
CA LEU A 70 -2.13 12.22 2.91
C LEU A 70 -1.87 12.57 4.38
N LEU A 71 -0.61 12.62 4.82
CA LEU A 71 -0.28 13.03 6.18
C LEU A 71 -0.61 14.50 6.44
N LEU A 72 -0.42 15.39 5.46
CA LEU A 72 -0.83 16.79 5.57
C LEU A 72 -2.35 16.95 5.69
N LEU A 73 -3.13 16.15 4.95
CA LEU A 73 -4.60 16.13 5.09
C LEU A 73 -5.05 15.68 6.48
N HIS A 74 -4.23 14.88 7.18
CA HIS A 74 -4.48 14.41 8.54
C HIS A 74 -3.73 15.20 9.62
N LEU A 75 -3.16 16.37 9.29
CA LEU A 75 -2.39 17.20 10.22
C LEU A 75 -3.13 17.55 11.53
N PRO A 76 -4.46 17.77 11.56
CA PRO A 76 -5.16 17.98 12.83
C PRO A 76 -4.96 16.85 13.86
N LEU A 77 -4.77 15.59 13.41
CA LEU A 77 -4.49 14.46 14.30
C LEU A 77 -3.15 14.60 15.02
N LEU A 78 -2.18 15.34 14.46
CA LEU A 78 -0.92 15.61 15.15
C LEU A 78 -1.14 16.36 16.47
N PHE A 79 -2.15 17.22 16.53
CA PHE A 79 -2.47 18.03 17.72
C PHE A 79 -3.50 17.35 18.63
N LEU A 80 -4.47 16.63 18.04
CA LEU A 80 -5.57 16.00 18.79
C LEU A 80 -5.21 14.60 19.31
N ALA A 81 -4.48 13.81 18.53
CA ALA A 81 -4.10 12.44 18.85
C ALA A 81 -2.72 12.08 18.24
N PRO A 82 -1.61 12.67 18.74
CA PRO A 82 -0.29 12.56 18.12
C PRO A 82 0.14 11.11 17.87
N ALA A 83 -0.18 10.19 18.79
CA ALA A 83 0.14 8.77 18.64
C ALA A 83 -0.51 8.14 17.39
N ILE A 84 -1.76 8.49 17.07
CA ILE A 84 -2.43 8.04 15.84
C ILE A 84 -1.67 8.60 14.62
N TYR A 85 -1.37 9.90 14.62
CA TYR A 85 -0.66 10.55 13.52
C TYR A 85 0.70 9.89 13.25
N PHE A 86 1.49 9.62 14.30
CA PHE A 86 2.76 8.93 14.16
C PHE A 86 2.61 7.48 13.72
N GLY A 87 1.54 6.78 14.11
CA GLY A 87 1.22 5.45 13.58
C GLY A 87 0.95 5.50 12.07
N MET A 88 0.16 6.46 11.61
CA MET A 88 -0.09 6.66 10.18
C MET A 88 1.19 7.01 9.42
N ALA A 89 2.03 7.88 9.99
CA ALA A 89 3.31 8.27 9.39
C ALA A 89 4.28 7.08 9.29
N ALA A 90 4.37 6.28 10.36
CA ALA A 90 5.17 5.04 10.36
C ALA A 90 4.67 4.07 9.29
N TYR A 91 3.35 3.93 9.12
CA TYR A 91 2.78 3.09 8.07
C TYR A 91 3.11 3.60 6.66
N ALA A 92 3.01 4.91 6.41
CA ALA A 92 3.34 5.50 5.12
C ALA A 92 4.83 5.28 4.75
N ILE A 93 5.73 5.41 5.73
CA ILE A 93 7.15 5.09 5.55
C ILE A 93 7.33 3.60 5.26
N ALA A 94 6.68 2.73 6.05
CA ALA A 94 6.73 1.29 5.84
C ALA A 94 6.24 0.90 4.45
N PHE A 95 5.13 1.48 3.97
CA PHE A 95 4.64 1.28 2.61
C PHE A 95 5.72 1.58 1.59
N PHE A 96 6.29 2.79 1.61
CA PHE A 96 7.29 3.18 0.62
C PHE A 96 8.53 2.26 0.66
N VAL A 97 9.05 1.95 1.85
CA VAL A 97 10.26 1.13 2.00
C VAL A 97 9.99 -0.32 1.61
N VAL A 98 8.94 -0.93 2.16
CA VAL A 98 8.64 -2.35 2.00
C VAL A 98 8.20 -2.64 0.57
N HIS A 99 7.33 -1.82 -0.04
CA HIS A 99 6.89 -2.00 -1.42
C HIS A 99 8.07 -2.00 -2.39
N ASN A 100 8.99 -1.03 -2.23
CA ASN A 100 10.19 -0.94 -3.04
C ASN A 100 11.15 -2.11 -2.83
N TYR A 101 11.30 -2.56 -1.58
CA TYR A 101 12.13 -3.71 -1.28
C TYR A 101 11.55 -4.99 -1.88
N GLN A 102 10.24 -5.19 -1.76
CA GLN A 102 9.52 -6.35 -2.27
C GLN A 102 9.72 -6.54 -3.78
N HIS A 103 9.53 -5.48 -4.58
CA HIS A 103 9.72 -5.56 -6.04
C HIS A 103 11.18 -5.75 -6.48
N ARG A 104 12.15 -5.57 -5.58
CA ARG A 104 13.56 -5.88 -5.83
C ARG A 104 13.96 -7.28 -5.36
N HIS A 105 13.14 -7.91 -4.52
CA HIS A 105 13.40 -9.21 -3.91
C HIS A 105 12.17 -10.14 -4.04
N PRO A 106 11.88 -10.64 -5.26
CA PRO A 106 10.70 -11.45 -5.56
C PRO A 106 10.50 -12.65 -4.61
N GLU A 107 11.57 -13.40 -4.32
CA GLU A 107 11.52 -14.58 -3.44
C GLU A 107 11.19 -14.21 -1.99
N PHE A 108 11.68 -13.07 -1.51
CA PHE A 108 11.31 -12.54 -0.20
C PHE A 108 9.81 -12.22 -0.17
N THR A 109 9.30 -11.54 -1.20
CA THR A 109 7.89 -11.15 -1.27
C THR A 109 6.99 -12.36 -1.37
N LYS A 110 7.32 -13.31 -2.23
CA LYS A 110 6.56 -14.55 -2.39
C LYS A 110 6.45 -15.32 -1.08
N LYS A 111 7.50 -15.32 -0.25
CA LYS A 111 7.54 -16.02 1.04
C LYS A 111 6.84 -15.28 2.17
N TYR A 112 7.06 -13.96 2.31
CA TYR A 112 6.63 -13.21 3.50
C TYR A 112 5.46 -12.26 3.25
N PHE A 113 5.20 -11.90 1.99
CA PHE A 113 4.13 -11.01 1.56
C PHE A 113 3.36 -11.63 0.37
N PRO A 114 2.89 -12.89 0.49
CA PRO A 114 2.28 -13.61 -0.62
C PRO A 114 1.04 -12.91 -1.17
N TRP A 115 0.34 -12.10 -0.37
CA TRP A 115 -0.80 -11.30 -0.84
C TRP A 115 -0.41 -10.29 -1.92
N HIS A 116 0.73 -9.58 -1.75
CA HIS A 116 1.22 -8.64 -2.76
C HIS A 116 1.74 -9.39 -3.99
N TRP A 117 2.44 -10.50 -3.78
CA TRP A 117 2.79 -11.39 -4.88
C TRP A 117 1.56 -11.80 -5.70
N ASN A 118 0.51 -12.27 -5.04
CA ASN A 118 -0.74 -12.69 -5.68
C ASN A 118 -1.47 -11.54 -6.37
N HIS A 119 -1.42 -10.34 -5.80
CA HIS A 119 -1.93 -9.13 -6.44
C HIS A 119 -1.31 -8.93 -7.83
N HIS A 120 0.03 -8.98 -7.94
CA HIS A 120 0.66 -8.81 -9.25
C HIS A 120 0.55 -10.03 -10.15
N MET A 121 0.80 -11.22 -9.60
CA MET A 121 1.08 -12.42 -10.39
C MET A 121 -0.14 -13.31 -10.61
N LYS A 122 -1.21 -13.15 -9.82
CA LYS A 122 -2.47 -13.89 -9.98
C LYS A 122 -3.60 -12.92 -10.36
N ASN A 123 -4.21 -12.29 -9.37
CA ASN A 123 -5.40 -11.46 -9.55
C ASN A 123 -5.17 -10.02 -9.06
N GLN A 124 -4.90 -9.14 -10.02
CA GLN A 124 -4.67 -7.71 -9.76
C GLN A 124 -5.90 -6.94 -9.28
N ASN A 125 -7.09 -7.55 -9.24
CA ASN A 125 -8.28 -6.92 -8.67
C ASN A 125 -8.59 -7.40 -7.24
N LYS A 126 -7.59 -7.93 -6.53
CA LYS A 126 -7.65 -8.42 -5.15
C LYS A 126 -6.34 -8.14 -4.42
N SER A 127 -6.30 -8.33 -3.09
CA SER A 127 -5.11 -8.11 -2.25
C SER A 127 -4.52 -6.70 -2.41
N TRP A 128 -5.26 -5.69 -1.97
CA TRP A 128 -4.88 -4.29 -2.11
C TRP A 128 -3.84 -3.82 -1.09
N GLY A 129 -3.69 -4.51 0.04
CA GLY A 129 -2.62 -4.22 1.00
C GLY A 129 -1.25 -4.61 0.43
N VAL A 130 -0.24 -3.78 0.68
CA VAL A 130 1.17 -4.06 0.34
C VAL A 130 1.93 -4.47 1.59
N VAL A 131 1.81 -3.67 2.66
CA VAL A 131 2.50 -3.93 3.93
C VAL A 131 1.78 -4.99 4.76
N LEU A 132 0.44 -4.94 4.82
CA LEU A 132 -0.40 -5.89 5.56
C LEU A 132 -1.70 -6.18 4.80
N PRO A 133 -2.23 -7.42 4.85
CA PRO A 133 -3.50 -7.77 4.20
C PRO A 133 -4.72 -7.49 5.08
N LEU A 134 -4.63 -6.65 6.12
CA LEU A 134 -5.66 -6.51 7.15
C LEU A 134 -7.02 -6.11 6.55
N MET A 135 -7.08 -5.02 5.78
CA MET A 135 -8.34 -4.63 5.12
C MET A 135 -8.82 -5.64 4.07
N ASP A 136 -7.92 -6.36 3.41
CA ASP A 136 -8.31 -7.42 2.48
C ASP A 136 -8.98 -8.60 3.18
N ILE A 137 -8.50 -8.96 4.37
CA ILE A 137 -9.12 -9.98 5.21
C ILE A 137 -10.50 -9.48 5.67
N LEU A 138 -10.57 -8.26 6.21
CA LEU A 138 -11.83 -7.70 6.73
C LEU A 138 -12.90 -7.52 5.66
N THR A 139 -12.50 -7.19 4.43
CA THR A 139 -13.44 -6.94 3.31
C THR A 139 -13.62 -8.16 2.39
N GLY A 140 -12.94 -9.28 2.66
CA GLY A 140 -13.02 -10.48 1.84
C GLY A 140 -12.38 -10.33 0.45
N THR A 141 -11.45 -9.40 0.26
CA THR A 141 -10.76 -9.16 -1.02
C THR A 141 -9.38 -9.80 -1.12
N LEU A 142 -8.96 -10.59 -0.12
CA LEU A 142 -7.68 -11.32 -0.16
C LEU A 142 -7.68 -12.41 -1.24
N GLU A 143 -6.70 -12.39 -2.14
CA GLU A 143 -6.44 -13.49 -3.07
C GLU A 143 -5.66 -14.60 -2.35
N LYS A 144 -6.19 -15.82 -2.39
CA LYS A 144 -5.63 -16.96 -1.65
C LYS A 144 -4.49 -17.60 -2.44
N ASP A 145 -3.57 -18.21 -1.71
CA ASP A 145 -2.67 -19.18 -2.30
C ASP A 145 -3.44 -20.46 -2.61
N SER A 146 -3.76 -20.64 -3.89
CA SER A 146 -4.20 -21.91 -4.49
C SER A 146 -3.11 -22.96 -4.43
#